data_AF-A0A660V7M1-F1
#
_entry.id   AF-A0A660V7M1-F1
#
_cell.length_a   1.000
_cell.length_b   1.000
_cell.length_c   1.000
_cell.angle_alpha   90.00
_cell.angle_beta   90.00
_cell.angle_gamma   90.00
#
_symmetry.space_group_name_H-M   'P 1'
#
loop_
_entity.id
_entity.type
_entity.pdbx_description
1 polymer ?
#
loop_
_entity_poly.entity_id
_entity_poly.type
_entity_poly.pdbx_seq_one_letter_code
_entity_poly.pdbx_strand_id
1 'polypeptide(L)'
;MSAGAGGALRTDATKDASPRAADITNAKALVAATGRCDTNILICLSAEAVVPSVQVVGRVKQAENLKLISHSGADKVACPEQIAGEQIACHTTSCPFCVD
;
A
#
# COMPACT_ATOMS: atom_id res chain seq x y z
N MET A 1 18.24 17.98 10.28
CA MET A 1 18.46 17.04 9.16
C MET A 1 18.47 15.63 9.73
N SER A 2 17.35 14.91 9.66
CA SER A 2 17.32 13.46 9.92
C SER A 2 17.27 12.78 8.56
N ALA A 3 18.38 12.17 8.17
CA ALA A 3 18.44 11.31 7.00
C ALA A 3 17.53 10.12 7.28
N GLY A 4 16.38 10.06 6.61
CA GLY A 4 15.52 8.89 6.64
C GLY A 4 16.29 7.73 6.04
N ALA A 5 16.85 6.87 6.89
CA ALA A 5 17.47 5.62 6.48
C ALA A 5 16.34 4.69 5.99
N GLY A 6 15.93 4.89 4.73
CA GLY A 6 15.08 3.93 4.04
C GLY A 6 15.90 2.68 3.75
N GLY A 7 15.90 1.73 4.69
CA GLY A 7 16.41 0.39 4.44
C GLY A 7 15.49 -0.31 3.42
N ALA A 8 15.99 -0.55 2.21
CA ALA A 8 15.26 -1.34 1.22
C ALA A 8 15.66 -2.81 1.39
N LEU A 9 14.90 -3.57 2.17
CA LEU A 9 15.06 -5.02 2.21
C LEU A 9 14.20 -5.65 1.11
N ARG A 10 14.86 -6.28 0.13
CA ARG A 10 14.19 -7.12 -0.86
C ARG A 10 13.96 -8.51 -0.26
N THR A 11 12.80 -8.71 0.36
CA THR A 11 12.31 -10.06 0.68
C THR A 11 11.06 -10.37 -0.15
N ASP A 12 10.87 -11.65 -0.43
CA ASP A 12 9.57 -12.15 -0.87
C ASP A 12 8.72 -12.35 0.39
N ALA A 13 7.75 -11.47 0.62
CA ALA A 13 6.84 -11.56 1.77
C ALA A 13 5.96 -12.82 1.74
N THR A 14 5.97 -13.58 0.63
CA THR A 14 5.27 -14.86 0.47
C THR A 14 6.08 -16.07 0.92
N LYS A 15 7.42 -15.95 1.03
CA LYS A 15 8.33 -17.06 1.34
C LYS A 15 9.15 -16.77 2.59
N ASP A 16 8.74 -17.34 3.72
CA ASP A 16 9.46 -17.60 5.01
C ASP A 16 10.44 -16.56 5.60
N ALA A 17 10.69 -15.42 4.97
CA ALA A 17 11.37 -14.28 5.53
C ALA A 17 10.31 -13.43 6.22
N SER A 18 9.95 -13.84 7.43
CA SER A 18 9.02 -13.12 8.30
C SER A 18 9.29 -11.60 8.27
N PRO A 19 8.27 -10.75 8.46
CA PRO A 19 8.46 -9.32 8.67
C PRO A 19 9.52 -8.97 9.74
N ARG A 20 9.76 -9.91 10.66
CA ARG A 20 10.82 -9.88 11.68
C ARG A 20 12.24 -9.84 11.11
N ALA A 21 12.50 -10.51 9.99
CA ALA A 21 13.81 -10.49 9.31
C ALA A 21 14.10 -9.13 8.63
N ALA A 22 13.05 -8.33 8.42
CA ALA A 22 13.12 -7.00 7.81
C ALA A 22 13.22 -5.85 8.80
N ASP A 23 13.39 -6.15 10.09
CA ASP A 23 13.26 -5.19 11.19
C ASP A 23 12.00 -4.31 11.06
N ILE A 24 10.89 -4.90 10.59
CA ILE A 24 9.60 -4.19 10.46
C ILE A 24 9.09 -3.70 11.82
N THR A 25 9.55 -4.30 12.92
CA THR A 25 9.25 -3.84 14.29
C THR A 25 9.64 -2.38 14.51
N ASN A 26 10.73 -1.91 13.89
CA ASN A 26 11.21 -0.52 13.99
C ASN A 26 10.82 0.35 12.78
N ALA A 27 10.13 -0.22 11.79
CA ALA A 27 9.72 0.51 10.60
C ALA A 27 8.63 1.54 10.94
N LYS A 28 8.73 2.73 10.36
CA LYS A 28 7.68 3.76 10.48
C LYS A 28 6.44 3.42 9.64
N ALA A 29 6.64 2.75 8.52
CA ALA A 29 5.56 2.37 7.61
C ALA A 29 5.94 1.15 6.76
N LEU A 30 4.93 0.39 6.34
CA LEU A 30 5.01 -0.73 5.42
C LEU A 30 4.16 -0.42 4.17
N VAL A 31 4.71 -0.69 2.98
CA VAL A 31 3.99 -0.49 1.72
C VAL A 31 3.83 -1.83 0.98
N ALA A 32 2.60 -2.31 0.85
CA ALA A 32 2.26 -3.53 0.12
C ALA A 32 1.82 -3.16 -1.33
N ALA A 33 2.79 -3.16 -2.25
CA ALA A 33 2.60 -2.70 -3.63
C ALA A 33 3.04 -3.71 -4.69
N THR A 34 2.93 -5.01 -4.42
CA THR A 34 3.24 -6.06 -5.40
C THR A 34 2.29 -6.00 -6.62
N GLY A 35 2.63 -6.71 -7.69
CA GLY A 35 1.84 -6.77 -8.92
C GLY A 35 0.45 -7.40 -8.78
N ARG A 36 0.19 -8.14 -7.69
CA ARG A 36 -1.08 -8.83 -7.43
C ARG A 36 -1.75 -8.31 -6.15
N CYS A 37 -3.08 -8.11 -6.20
CA CYS A 37 -3.82 -7.51 -5.09
C CYS A 37 -4.02 -8.46 -3.91
N ASP A 38 -4.23 -9.75 -4.19
CA ASP A 38 -4.31 -10.83 -3.21
C ASP A 38 -3.04 -10.92 -2.36
N THR A 39 -1.86 -10.85 -2.98
CA THR A 39 -0.59 -10.80 -2.25
C THR A 39 -0.50 -9.55 -1.38
N ASN A 40 -0.93 -8.38 -1.85
CA ASN A 40 -0.90 -7.16 -1.04
C ASN A 40 -1.83 -7.26 0.17
N ILE A 41 -3.02 -7.83 -0.01
CA ILE A 41 -3.97 -8.10 1.08
C ILE A 41 -3.35 -9.03 2.14
N LEU A 42 -2.70 -10.11 1.71
CA LEU A 42 -2.02 -11.04 2.62
C LEU A 42 -0.87 -10.38 3.37
N ILE A 43 -0.11 -9.50 2.71
CA ILE A 43 0.97 -8.73 3.35
C ILE A 43 0.39 -7.80 4.43
N CYS A 44 -0.70 -7.08 4.14
CA CYS A 44 -1.37 -6.22 5.14
C CYS A 44 -1.84 -7.03 6.35
N LEU A 45 -2.51 -8.15 6.11
CA LEU A 45 -3.02 -9.01 7.18
C LEU A 45 -1.88 -9.58 8.04
N SER A 46 -0.78 -9.99 7.40
CA SER A 46 0.40 -10.51 8.08
C SER A 46 1.10 -9.42 8.89
N ALA A 47 1.14 -8.19 8.38
CA ALA A 47 1.73 -7.06 9.08
C ALA A 47 0.91 -6.69 10.33
N GLU A 48 -0.42 -6.61 10.22
CA GLU A 48 -1.33 -6.37 11.33
C GLU A 48 -1.18 -7.43 12.43
N ALA A 49 -0.99 -8.70 12.05
CA ALA A 49 -0.81 -9.80 12.99
C ALA A 49 0.55 -9.79 13.73
N VAL A 50 1.61 -9.22 13.13
CA VAL A 50 2.98 -9.29 13.67
C VAL A 50 3.41 -7.98 14.32
N VAL A 51 3.05 -6.83 13.73
CA VAL A 51 3.43 -5.48 14.19
C VAL A 51 2.23 -4.53 14.00
N PRO A 52 1.22 -4.54 14.88
CA PRO A 52 0.03 -3.68 14.75
C PRO A 52 0.31 -2.18 14.93
N SER A 53 1.53 -1.79 15.31
CA SER A 53 1.94 -0.39 15.47
C SER A 53 2.52 0.23 14.20
N VAL A 54 2.78 -0.55 13.15
CA VAL A 54 3.35 -0.03 11.90
C VAL A 54 2.24 0.53 11.02
N GLN A 55 2.46 1.70 10.41
CA GLN A 55 1.50 2.24 9.46
C GLN A 55 1.54 1.42 8.15
N VAL A 56 0.41 0.88 7.71
CA VAL A 56 0.33 0.02 6.51
C VAL A 56 -0.35 0.74 5.35
N VAL A 57 0.31 0.76 4.19
CA VAL A 57 -0.23 1.28 2.93
C VAL A 57 -0.37 0.15 1.92
N GLY A 58 -1.60 -0.12 1.48
CA GLY A 58 -1.90 -1.16 0.50
C GLY A 58 -2.17 -0.62 -0.90
N ARG A 59 -1.70 -1.31 -1.93
CA ARG A 59 -2.05 -1.03 -3.34
C ARG A 59 -3.10 -2.02 -3.83
N VAL A 60 -4.16 -1.51 -4.45
CA VAL A 60 -5.14 -2.32 -5.20
C VAL A 60 -5.27 -1.83 -6.63
N LYS A 61 -5.70 -2.72 -7.51
CA LYS A 61 -5.97 -2.41 -8.92
C LYS A 61 -7.43 -2.10 -9.22
N GLN A 62 -8.34 -2.66 -8.42
CA GLN A 62 -9.77 -2.65 -8.66
C GLN A 62 -10.50 -2.13 -7.43
N ALA A 63 -11.55 -1.34 -7.65
CA ALA A 63 -12.32 -0.70 -6.59
C ALA A 63 -12.99 -1.74 -5.68
N GLU A 64 -13.37 -2.89 -6.22
CA GLU A 64 -13.96 -4.01 -5.45
C GLU A 64 -13.05 -4.47 -4.31
N ASN A 65 -11.73 -4.38 -4.49
CA ASN A 65 -10.74 -4.81 -3.49
C ASN A 65 -10.43 -3.75 -2.43
N LEU A 66 -10.93 -2.51 -2.58
CA LEU A 66 -10.69 -1.42 -1.62
C LEU A 66 -11.19 -1.80 -0.22
N LYS A 67 -12.41 -2.34 -0.14
CA LYS A 67 -12.99 -2.74 1.14
C LYS A 67 -12.21 -3.88 1.75
N LEU A 68 -11.82 -4.87 0.94
CA LEU A 68 -11.08 -6.03 1.42
C LEU A 68 -9.75 -5.59 2.03
N ILE A 69 -8.92 -4.86 1.29
CA ILE A 69 -7.59 -4.46 1.78
C ILE A 69 -7.66 -3.53 3.01
N SER A 70 -8.65 -2.64 3.09
CA SER A 70 -8.88 -1.83 4.29
C SER A 70 -9.21 -2.68 5.52
N HIS A 71 -10.03 -3.73 5.37
CA HIS A 71 -10.35 -4.64 6.47
C HIS A 71 -9.17 -5.57 6.82
N SER A 72 -8.21 -5.75 5.92
CA SER A 72 -7.01 -6.56 6.14
C SER A 72 -5.92 -5.85 6.97
N GLY A 73 -6.21 -4.69 7.57
CA GLY A 73 -5.22 -3.92 8.34
C GLY A 73 -4.43 -2.91 7.52
N ALA A 74 -4.95 -2.46 6.37
CA ALA A 74 -4.35 -1.31 5.66
C ALA A 74 -4.95 0.01 6.17
N ASP A 75 -4.12 0.87 6.77
CA ASP A 75 -4.52 2.23 7.20
C ASP A 75 -4.84 3.15 6.03
N LYS A 76 -4.08 2.99 4.94
CA LYS A 76 -4.24 3.75 3.70
C LYS A 76 -4.24 2.82 2.51
N VAL A 77 -5.07 3.15 1.54
CA VAL A 77 -5.22 2.37 0.32
C VAL A 77 -5.05 3.27 -0.87
N ALA A 78 -4.16 2.87 -1.78
CA ALA A 78 -3.98 3.53 -3.06
C ALA A 78 -4.54 2.63 -4.18
N CYS A 79 -5.34 3.23 -5.06
CA CYS A 79 -5.79 2.61 -6.31
C CYS A 79 -5.27 3.45 -7.49
N PRO A 80 -4.01 3.23 -7.92
CA PRO A 80 -3.39 4.02 -8.99
C PRO A 80 -4.20 4.04 -10.28
N GLU A 81 -4.87 2.93 -10.61
CA GLU A 81 -5.71 2.79 -11.79
C GLU A 81 -6.91 3.74 -11.76
N GLN A 82 -7.57 3.88 -10.61
CA GLN A 82 -8.66 4.84 -10.43
C GLN A 82 -8.16 6.28 -10.46
N ILE A 83 -7.05 6.55 -9.76
CA ILE A 83 -6.43 7.89 -9.73
C ILE A 83 -6.04 8.31 -11.14
N ALA A 84 -5.37 7.43 -11.90
CA ALA A 84 -4.96 7.71 -13.27
C ALA A 84 -6.17 7.89 -14.18
N GLY A 85 -7.22 7.07 -14.04
CA GLY A 85 -8.46 7.22 -14.80
C GLY A 85 -9.13 8.58 -14.59
N GLU A 86 -9.23 9.02 -13.34
CA GLU A 86 -9.75 10.35 -12.99
C GLU A 86 -8.92 11.46 -13.62
N GLN A 87 -7.59 11.38 -13.52
CA GLN A 87 -6.69 12.37 -14.11
C GLN A 87 -6.82 12.43 -15.64
N ILE A 88 -6.95 11.28 -16.31
CA ILE A 88 -7.15 11.21 -17.77
C ILE A 88 -8.52 11.81 -18.15
N ALA A 89 -9.57 11.49 -17.41
CA ALA A 89 -10.91 12.02 -17.65
C ALA A 89 -10.95 13.55 -17.50
N CYS A 90 -10.30 14.09 -16.46
CA CYS A 90 -10.12 15.52 -16.23
C CYS A 90 -9.30 16.22 -17.32
N HIS A 91 -8.34 15.54 -17.93
CA HIS A 91 -7.59 16.10 -19.06
C HIS A 91 -8.37 16.10 -20.37
N THR A 92 -9.27 15.12 -20.56
CA THR A 92 -10.03 14.96 -21.82
C THR A 92 -11.29 15.80 -21.83
N THR A 93 -12.00 15.81 -20.70
CA THR A 93 -13.19 16.65 -20.50
C THR A 93 -12.66 17.90 -19.83
N SER A 94 -12.86 19.09 -20.42
CA SER A 94 -12.62 20.36 -19.72
C SER A 94 -13.53 20.42 -18.49
N CYS A 95 -13.12 19.77 -17.41
CA CYS A 95 -13.91 19.57 -16.22
C CYS A 95 -13.77 20.85 -15.40
N PRO A 96 -14.87 21.54 -15.05
CA PRO A 96 -14.79 22.82 -14.34
C PRO A 96 -14.29 22.68 -12.89
N PHE A 97 -13.97 21.46 -12.42
CA PHE A 97 -13.31 21.26 -11.13
C PHE A 97 -11.82 21.62 -11.16
N CYS A 98 -11.23 21.82 -12.34
CA CYS A 98 -9.86 22.31 -12.50
C CYS A 98 -9.82 23.85 -12.69
N VAL A 99 -10.56 24.59 -11.86
CA VAL A 99 -10.27 26.00 -11.54
C VAL A 99 -10.29 26.17 -10.01
N ASP A 100 -9.21 25.73 -9.38
CA ASP A 100 -8.43 26.43 -8.34
C ASP A 100 -7.28 25.53 -7.86
#